data_AF-A0A960DZD0-F1
#
_entry.id   AF-A0A960DZD0-F1
#
_cell.length_a   1.000
_cell.length_b   1.000
_cell.length_c   1.000
_cell.angle_alpha   90.00
_cell.angle_beta   90.00
_cell.angle_gamma   90.00
#
_symmetry.space_group_name_H-M   'P 1'
#
loop_
_entity.id
_entity.type
_entity.pdbx_description
1 polymer ?
#
loop_
_entity_poly.entity_id
_entity_poly.type
_entity_poly.pdbx_seq_one_letter_code
_entity_poly.pdbx_strand_id
1 'polypeptide(L)'
;VVGTVLLVYLVIPFGPDLYFANLDVGLFYAMAVSSIGSLGVLLAGWSSANKYSLIGGLRAAGQLIAYELPMVLAIIGVVIQAGTMNLQGIVYAQADGSIFGVDIIGNPFVLTQLLGFVIFMIAVQAELGQTPFDMPIAESELVTGYITEYSGLRFLLFFIGEFAAAGSFAAIGATIFLGGWAVPTAWADIDDNIFNLLGPIILLVKMMVLGGLIFFIRFTFPRFREDQLQRLAWTVLIPLSLLNIGVTTILKVAF
;
A
#
# COMPACT_ATOMS: atom_id res chain seq x y z
N VAL A 1 13.72 -4.51 5.18
CA VAL A 1 13.13 -3.93 3.95
C VAL A 1 12.99 -4.99 2.85
N VAL A 2 14.06 -5.46 2.19
CA VAL A 2 13.89 -6.47 1.11
C VAL A 2 13.19 -7.76 1.61
N GLY A 3 13.59 -8.28 2.77
CA GLY A 3 12.95 -9.46 3.34
C GLY A 3 11.46 -9.26 3.67
N THR A 4 11.07 -8.07 4.14
CA THR A 4 9.67 -7.77 4.48
C THR A 4 8.82 -7.66 3.21
N VAL A 5 9.35 -7.07 2.16
CA VAL A 5 8.71 -7.03 0.83
C VAL A 5 8.45 -8.44 0.29
N LEU A 6 9.43 -9.34 0.35
CA LEU A 6 9.24 -10.72 -0.12
C LEU A 6 8.17 -11.46 0.68
N LEU A 7 8.10 -11.22 1.99
CA LEU A 7 7.08 -11.81 2.86
C LEU A 7 5.66 -11.28 2.53
N VAL A 8 5.51 -10.03 2.10
CA VAL A 8 4.21 -9.50 1.66
C VAL A 8 3.65 -10.27 0.45
N TYR A 9 4.51 -10.70 -0.48
CA TYR A 9 4.08 -11.49 -1.65
C TYR A 9 3.54 -12.89 -1.32
N LEU A 10 3.76 -13.38 -0.09
CA LEU A 10 3.25 -14.68 0.34
C LEU A 10 1.71 -14.74 0.39
N VAL A 11 1.06 -13.61 0.66
CA VAL A 11 -0.41 -13.54 0.81
C VAL A 11 -1.12 -12.98 -0.41
N ILE A 12 -0.40 -12.42 -1.38
CA ILE A 12 -1.00 -11.81 -2.58
C ILE A 12 -1.47 -12.94 -3.53
N PRO A 13 -2.76 -12.97 -3.89
CA PRO A 13 -3.26 -13.95 -4.85
C PRO A 13 -3.00 -13.49 -6.29
N PHE A 14 -2.50 -14.41 -7.12
CA PHE A 14 -2.26 -14.16 -8.54
C PHE A 14 -3.34 -14.79 -9.45
N GLY A 15 -4.20 -15.65 -8.90
CA GLY A 15 -5.32 -16.29 -9.59
C GLY A 15 -6.25 -17.02 -8.61
N PRO A 16 -7.29 -17.71 -9.10
CA PRO A 16 -8.19 -18.54 -8.29
C PRO A 16 -7.46 -19.56 -7.41
N ASP A 17 -6.52 -20.31 -8.01
CA ASP A 17 -5.73 -21.35 -7.34
C ASP A 17 -4.25 -20.99 -7.24
N LEU A 18 -3.84 -19.90 -7.89
CA LEU A 18 -2.47 -19.44 -7.92
C LEU A 18 -2.19 -18.45 -6.78
N TYR A 19 -1.97 -18.99 -5.60
CA TYR A 19 -1.52 -18.26 -4.41
C TYR A 19 -0.52 -19.11 -3.62
N PHE A 20 0.39 -18.48 -2.87
CA PHE A 20 1.36 -19.22 -2.04
C PHE A 20 0.73 -19.73 -0.74
N ALA A 21 0.08 -18.82 0.01
CA ALA A 21 -0.61 -19.16 1.24
C ALA A 21 -1.91 -18.36 1.36
N ASN A 22 -3.01 -19.08 1.54
CA ASN A 22 -4.31 -18.48 1.78
C ASN A 22 -4.53 -18.35 3.29
N LEU A 23 -4.38 -17.13 3.82
CA LEU A 23 -4.54 -16.82 5.24
C LEU A 23 -5.84 -16.05 5.48
N ASP A 24 -6.61 -16.47 6.49
CA ASP A 24 -7.85 -15.77 6.90
C ASP A 24 -7.59 -14.31 7.32
N VAL A 25 -6.40 -14.06 7.87
CA VAL A 25 -5.91 -12.74 8.29
C VAL A 25 -4.83 -12.19 7.35
N GLY A 26 -4.88 -12.56 6.06
CA GLY A 26 -3.84 -12.23 5.07
C GLY A 26 -3.52 -10.74 4.96
N LEU A 27 -4.54 -9.88 4.96
CA LEU A 27 -4.34 -8.44 4.89
C LEU A 27 -3.70 -7.87 6.17
N PHE A 28 -4.11 -8.34 7.34
CA PHE A 28 -3.48 -7.97 8.61
C PHE A 28 -2.01 -8.42 8.66
N TYR A 29 -1.71 -9.63 8.17
CA TYR A 29 -0.35 -10.14 8.04
C TYR A 29 0.51 -9.23 7.15
N ALA A 30 0.01 -8.82 5.98
CA ALA A 30 0.75 -7.95 5.07
C ALA A 30 1.14 -6.61 5.75
N MET A 31 0.19 -6.00 6.47
CA MET A 31 0.43 -4.76 7.20
C MET A 31 1.40 -4.94 8.37
N ALA A 32 1.27 -6.03 9.12
CA ALA A 32 2.18 -6.33 10.23
C ALA A 32 3.63 -6.55 9.74
N VAL A 33 3.80 -7.21 8.61
CA VAL A 33 5.12 -7.43 8.00
C VAL A 33 5.71 -6.13 7.45
N SER A 34 4.90 -5.24 6.86
CA SER A 34 5.41 -3.95 6.39
C SER A 34 5.95 -3.08 7.54
N SER A 35 5.33 -3.10 8.72
CA SER A 35 5.81 -2.38 9.91
C SER A 35 7.17 -2.85 10.42
N ILE A 36 7.63 -4.06 10.06
CA ILE A 36 9.01 -4.50 10.36
C ILE A 36 10.02 -3.74 9.49
N GLY A 37 9.59 -3.27 8.32
CA GLY A 37 10.40 -2.47 7.40
C GLY A 37 10.84 -1.14 8.02
N SER A 38 9.94 -0.45 8.72
CA SER A 38 10.21 0.84 9.37
C SER A 38 11.24 0.72 10.50
N LEU A 39 11.20 -0.36 11.29
CA LEU A 39 12.26 -0.69 12.25
C LEU A 39 13.63 -0.89 11.58
N GLY A 40 13.65 -1.47 10.39
CA GLY A 40 14.87 -1.65 9.61
C GLY A 40 15.53 -0.31 9.24
N VAL A 41 14.74 0.71 8.93
CA VAL A 41 15.24 2.06 8.61
C VAL A 41 15.82 2.75 9.85
N LEU A 42 15.17 2.62 11.00
CA LEU A 42 15.66 3.15 12.27
C LEU A 42 16.99 2.52 12.68
N LEU A 43 17.08 1.19 12.63
CA LEU A 43 18.29 0.45 12.96
C LEU A 43 19.43 0.79 11.99
N ALA A 44 19.10 1.01 10.72
CA ALA A 44 20.08 1.44 9.73
C ALA A 44 20.72 2.78 10.13
N GLY A 45 19.89 3.81 10.35
CA GLY A 45 20.37 5.14 10.75
C GLY A 45 21.14 5.14 12.07
N TRP A 46 20.77 4.30 13.04
CA TRP A 46 21.53 4.16 14.29
C TRP A 46 22.88 3.47 14.08
N SER A 47 22.92 2.37 13.31
CA SER A 47 24.15 1.61 13.09
C SER A 47 25.18 2.34 12.23
N SER A 48 24.78 3.38 11.49
CA SER A 48 25.67 4.25 10.71
C SER A 48 26.65 5.05 11.57
N ALA A 49 26.46 5.16 12.89
CA ALA A 49 27.37 5.86 13.81
C ALA A 49 27.70 7.32 13.41
N ASN A 50 26.82 7.97 12.65
CA ASN A 50 26.94 9.38 12.22
C ASN A 50 25.76 10.18 12.77
N LYS A 51 26.03 11.37 13.34
CA LYS A 51 25.01 12.28 13.88
C LYS A 51 23.93 12.64 12.86
N TYR A 52 24.31 12.92 11.61
CA TYR A 52 23.35 13.31 10.57
C TYR A 52 22.48 12.12 10.13
N SER A 53 23.08 10.94 9.97
CA SER A 53 22.34 9.72 9.63
C SER A 53 21.40 9.26 10.73
N LEU A 54 21.78 9.44 12.00
CA LEU A 54 20.89 9.17 13.14
C LEU A 54 19.68 10.11 13.15
N ILE A 55 19.88 11.41 12.92
CA ILE A 55 18.78 12.39 12.82
C ILE A 55 17.86 12.05 11.65
N GLY A 56 18.42 11.67 10.49
CA GLY A 56 17.65 11.21 9.33
C GLY A 56 16.85 9.94 9.61
N GLY A 57 17.45 8.96 10.30
CA GLY A 57 16.75 7.73 10.71
C GLY A 57 15.61 8.00 11.69
N LEU A 58 15.78 8.92 12.65
CA LEU A 58 14.71 9.30 13.59
C LEU A 58 13.55 10.02 12.90
N ARG A 59 13.84 10.91 11.94
CA ARG A 59 12.80 11.56 11.11
C ARG A 59 12.07 10.56 10.23
N ALA A 60 12.81 9.66 9.58
CA ALA A 60 12.22 8.58 8.79
C ALA A 60 11.26 7.74 9.64
N ALA A 61 11.70 7.28 10.80
CA ALA A 61 10.87 6.49 11.70
C ALA A 61 9.60 7.25 12.14
N GLY A 62 9.73 8.54 12.49
CA GLY A 62 8.58 9.38 12.85
C GLY A 62 7.57 9.53 11.71
N GLN A 63 8.04 9.67 10.47
CA GLN A 63 7.19 9.70 9.28
C GLN A 63 6.52 8.35 9.03
N LEU A 64 7.28 7.25 8.98
CA LEU A 64 6.73 5.91 8.69
C LEU A 64 5.64 5.55 9.70
N ILE A 65 5.90 5.75 11.00
CA ILE A 65 4.90 5.50 12.06
C ILE A 65 3.64 6.36 11.88
N ALA A 66 3.80 7.65 11.54
CA ALA A 66 2.67 8.56 11.38
C ALA A 66 1.77 8.18 10.19
N TYR A 67 2.33 7.56 9.14
CA TYR A 67 1.60 7.19 7.94
C TYR A 67 1.16 5.72 7.88
N GLU A 68 1.74 4.83 8.69
CA GLU A 68 1.23 3.47 8.89
C GLU A 68 -0.22 3.48 9.40
N LEU A 69 -0.53 4.36 10.36
CA LEU A 69 -1.87 4.44 10.96
C LEU A 69 -2.97 4.81 9.95
N PRO A 70 -2.92 5.92 9.18
CA PRO A 70 -3.92 6.23 8.18
C PRO A 70 -3.99 5.17 7.06
N MET A 71 -2.88 4.51 6.74
CA MET A 71 -2.87 3.40 5.78
C MET A 71 -3.73 2.23 6.27
N VAL A 72 -3.53 1.80 7.51
CA VAL A 72 -4.31 0.71 8.13
C VAL A 72 -5.79 1.12 8.26
N LEU A 73 -6.08 2.35 8.69
CA LEU A 73 -7.46 2.83 8.82
C LEU A 73 -8.18 2.89 7.45
N ALA A 74 -7.49 3.29 6.38
CA ALA A 74 -8.07 3.28 5.03
C ALA A 74 -8.46 1.86 4.57
N ILE A 75 -7.64 0.86 4.92
CA ILE A 75 -7.88 -0.55 4.59
C ILE A 75 -9.07 -1.12 5.35
N ILE A 76 -9.34 -0.69 6.59
CA ILE A 76 -10.48 -1.18 7.38
C ILE A 76 -11.81 -0.92 6.65
N GLY A 77 -11.95 0.21 5.96
CA GLY A 77 -13.15 0.49 5.15
C GLY A 77 -13.39 -0.55 4.05
N VAL A 78 -12.33 -1.10 3.47
CA VAL A 78 -12.41 -2.20 2.49
C VAL A 78 -12.80 -3.51 3.17
N VAL A 79 -12.18 -3.83 4.32
CA VAL A 79 -12.47 -5.05 5.08
C VAL A 79 -13.94 -5.11 5.50
N ILE A 80 -14.50 -3.99 5.96
CA ILE A 80 -15.92 -3.91 6.35
C ILE A 80 -16.84 -4.18 5.15
N GLN A 81 -16.49 -3.66 3.97
CA GLN A 81 -17.28 -3.87 2.76
C GLN A 81 -17.22 -5.33 2.28
N ALA A 82 -16.01 -5.93 2.30
CA ALA A 82 -15.76 -7.30 1.89
C ALA A 82 -16.27 -8.35 2.89
N GLY A 83 -16.34 -8.02 4.19
CA GLY A 83 -16.71 -8.95 5.25
C GLY A 83 -15.62 -9.99 5.60
N THR A 84 -14.42 -9.84 5.06
CA THR A 84 -13.28 -10.75 5.29
C THR A 84 -11.96 -10.00 5.23
N MET A 85 -10.95 -10.52 5.95
CA MET A 85 -9.55 -10.05 5.89
C MET A 85 -8.68 -10.93 4.96
N ASN A 86 -9.27 -11.97 4.39
CA ASN A 86 -8.63 -12.83 3.42
C ASN A 86 -8.56 -12.10 2.06
N LEU A 87 -7.35 -11.96 1.52
CA LEU A 87 -7.14 -11.26 0.25
C LEU A 87 -7.86 -11.92 -0.93
N GLN A 88 -7.95 -13.24 -0.96
CA GLN A 88 -8.69 -13.95 -2.00
C GLN A 88 -10.19 -13.71 -1.87
N GLY A 89 -10.71 -13.72 -0.64
CA GLY A 89 -12.11 -13.39 -0.37
C GLY A 89 -12.46 -11.94 -0.73
N ILE A 90 -11.52 -11.00 -0.54
CA ILE A 90 -11.68 -9.60 -0.96
C ILE A 90 -11.77 -9.49 -2.49
N VAL A 91 -10.97 -10.26 -3.25
CA VAL A 91 -11.04 -10.27 -4.72
C VAL A 91 -12.40 -10.79 -5.19
N TYR A 92 -12.88 -11.91 -4.63
CA TYR A 92 -14.20 -12.45 -4.98
C TYR A 92 -15.34 -11.48 -4.62
N ALA A 93 -15.27 -10.82 -3.45
CA ALA A 93 -16.25 -9.80 -3.07
C ALA A 93 -16.31 -8.60 -4.04
N GLN A 94 -15.21 -8.31 -4.76
CA GLN A 94 -15.17 -7.26 -5.78
C GLN A 94 -15.62 -7.75 -7.15
N ALA A 95 -15.38 -9.03 -7.47
CA ALA A 95 -15.79 -9.64 -8.73
C ALA A 95 -17.30 -9.90 -8.79
N ASP A 96 -17.89 -10.39 -7.68
CA ASP A 96 -19.31 -10.76 -7.57
C ASP A 96 -20.18 -9.60 -7.09
N GLY A 97 -19.57 -8.54 -6.56
CA GLY A 97 -20.29 -7.37 -6.06
C GLY A 97 -20.92 -6.58 -7.21
N SER A 98 -22.20 -6.22 -7.08
CA SER A 98 -22.86 -5.30 -8.00
C SER A 98 -22.81 -3.86 -7.47
N ILE A 99 -22.50 -2.91 -8.35
CA ILE A 99 -22.58 -1.48 -8.03
C ILE A 99 -23.98 -0.99 -8.39
N PHE A 100 -24.77 -0.57 -7.39
CA PHE A 100 -26.09 0.05 -7.58
C PHE A 100 -27.04 -0.73 -8.53
N GLY A 101 -26.95 -2.07 -8.56
CA GLY A 101 -27.75 -2.93 -9.43
C GLY A 101 -27.30 -3.01 -10.89
N VAL A 102 -26.08 -2.56 -11.21
CA VAL A 102 -25.47 -2.67 -12.54
C VAL A 102 -24.28 -3.65 -12.45
N ASP A 103 -24.50 -4.88 -12.90
CA ASP A 103 -23.51 -5.97 -12.84
C ASP A 103 -22.36 -5.81 -13.84
N ILE A 104 -22.49 -4.86 -14.79
CA ILE A 104 -21.57 -4.71 -15.91
C ILE A 104 -20.15 -4.40 -15.44
N ILE A 105 -19.91 -3.72 -14.32
CA ILE A 105 -18.55 -3.28 -13.93
C ILE A 105 -18.01 -4.06 -12.72
N GLY A 106 -18.80 -4.95 -12.11
CA GLY A 106 -18.50 -5.50 -10.78
C GLY A 106 -18.48 -4.40 -9.71
N ASN A 107 -17.79 -4.61 -8.59
CA ASN A 107 -17.61 -3.60 -7.53
C ASN A 107 -16.14 -3.39 -7.17
N PRO A 108 -15.35 -2.71 -8.03
CA PRO A 108 -14.04 -2.23 -7.64
C PRO A 108 -14.21 -1.26 -6.47
N PHE A 109 -13.61 -1.58 -5.33
CA PHE A 109 -13.72 -0.73 -4.13
C PHE A 109 -13.06 0.64 -4.28
N VAL A 110 -12.34 0.91 -5.38
CA VAL A 110 -11.98 2.30 -5.75
C VAL A 110 -13.21 3.20 -5.85
N LEU A 111 -14.33 2.69 -6.39
CA LEU A 111 -15.52 3.52 -6.64
C LEU A 111 -16.34 3.75 -5.38
N THR A 112 -16.55 2.70 -4.57
CA THR A 112 -17.29 2.81 -3.32
C THR A 112 -16.47 3.51 -2.24
N GLN A 113 -15.18 3.13 -2.12
CA GLN A 113 -14.26 3.60 -1.10
C GLN A 113 -13.21 4.55 -1.68
N LEU A 114 -13.62 5.48 -2.55
CA LEU A 114 -12.70 6.44 -3.18
C LEU A 114 -11.90 7.25 -2.15
N LEU A 115 -12.54 7.67 -1.06
CA LEU A 115 -11.86 8.38 0.03
C LEU A 115 -10.77 7.50 0.67
N GLY A 116 -11.10 6.24 0.96
CA GLY A 116 -10.14 5.26 1.49
C GLY A 116 -8.99 4.99 0.51
N PHE A 117 -9.28 4.85 -0.77
CA PHE A 117 -8.27 4.67 -1.82
C PHE A 117 -7.30 5.86 -1.87
N VAL A 118 -7.80 7.10 -1.86
CA VAL A 118 -6.95 8.30 -1.87
C VAL A 118 -6.08 8.37 -0.62
N ILE A 119 -6.64 8.11 0.57
CA ILE A 119 -5.87 8.08 1.82
C ILE A 119 -4.79 7.00 1.76
N PHE A 120 -5.13 5.80 1.28
CA PHE A 120 -4.18 4.70 1.11
C PHE A 120 -3.04 5.08 0.16
N MET A 121 -3.34 5.66 -1.00
CA MET A 121 -2.31 6.09 -1.97
C MET A 121 -1.39 7.17 -1.39
N ILE A 122 -1.93 8.14 -0.66
CA ILE A 122 -1.13 9.18 0.02
C ILE A 122 -0.23 8.53 1.08
N ALA A 123 -0.77 7.60 1.87
CA ALA A 123 -0.01 6.93 2.92
C ALA A 123 1.09 6.02 2.37
N VAL A 124 0.82 5.28 1.29
CA VAL A 124 1.84 4.50 0.57
C VAL A 124 2.94 5.40 0.02
N GLN A 125 2.61 6.56 -0.54
CA GLN A 125 3.62 7.49 -1.03
C GLN A 125 4.55 7.97 0.09
N ALA A 126 4.00 8.23 1.28
CA ALA A 126 4.77 8.62 2.46
C ALA A 126 5.61 7.47 3.03
N GLU A 127 5.08 6.24 3.02
CA GLU A 127 5.79 5.03 3.47
C GLU A 127 7.01 4.72 2.60
N LEU A 128 6.92 4.97 1.29
CA LEU A 128 8.05 4.78 0.37
C LEU A 128 9.15 5.82 0.57
N GLY A 129 8.88 6.94 1.26
CA GLY A 129 9.85 8.01 1.45
C GLY A 129 10.28 8.69 0.14
N GLN A 130 9.47 8.60 -0.91
CA GLN A 130 9.73 9.26 -2.19
C GLN A 130 9.07 10.64 -2.26
N THR A 131 9.60 11.51 -3.12
CA THR A 131 9.01 12.83 -3.40
C THR A 131 7.52 12.66 -3.68
N PRO A 132 6.62 13.45 -3.07
CA PRO A 132 6.85 14.68 -2.29
C PRO A 132 7.15 14.49 -0.78
N PHE A 133 7.24 13.25 -0.29
CA PHE A 133 7.45 12.88 1.13
C PHE A 133 8.90 12.41 1.40
N ASP A 134 9.90 12.97 0.70
CA ASP A 134 11.32 12.56 0.75
C ASP A 134 12.18 13.28 1.81
N MET A 135 11.53 13.92 2.80
CA MET A 135 12.18 14.71 3.84
C MET A 135 13.23 13.95 4.68
N PRO A 136 13.08 12.66 4.99
CA PRO A 136 14.10 11.92 5.76
C PRO A 136 15.42 11.68 5.01
N ILE A 137 15.42 11.81 3.69
CA ILE A 137 16.58 11.57 2.81
C ILE A 137 17.10 12.90 2.21
N ALA A 138 16.36 14.00 2.38
CA ALA A 138 16.61 15.28 1.72
C ALA A 138 18.11 15.70 1.78
N GLU A 139 18.75 15.72 0.60
CA GLU A 139 20.18 16.03 0.43
C GLU A 139 20.55 17.41 0.99
N SER A 140 19.63 18.37 0.90
CA SER A 140 19.82 19.74 1.37
C SER A 140 19.92 19.85 2.90
N GLU A 141 19.41 18.87 3.64
CA GLU A 141 19.37 18.90 5.11
C GLU A 141 20.23 17.82 5.77
N LEU A 142 20.37 16.65 5.13
CA LEU A 142 20.94 15.46 5.76
C LEU A 142 21.93 14.67 4.90
N VAL A 143 22.41 15.19 3.76
CA VAL A 143 23.42 14.51 2.91
C VAL A 143 23.01 13.04 2.64
N THR A 144 21.73 12.83 2.30
CA THR A 144 21.13 11.51 2.01
C THR A 144 20.69 10.68 3.23
N GLY A 145 20.62 11.27 4.43
CA GLY A 145 19.88 10.71 5.57
C GLY A 145 20.47 9.42 6.15
N TYR A 146 19.63 8.40 6.36
CA TYR A 146 20.04 7.13 7.00
C TYR A 146 20.86 6.21 6.08
N ILE A 147 20.94 6.48 4.77
CA ILE A 147 21.68 5.65 3.81
C ILE A 147 23.11 6.15 3.53
N THR A 148 23.50 7.32 4.03
CA THR A 148 24.77 7.99 3.71
C THR A 148 26.01 7.13 3.92
N GLU A 149 26.05 6.33 4.99
CA GLU A 149 27.22 5.54 5.37
C GLU A 149 27.25 4.13 4.72
N TYR A 150 26.25 3.79 3.92
CA TYR A 150 26.18 2.49 3.27
C TYR A 150 26.72 2.55 1.84
N SER A 151 27.64 1.65 1.50
CA SER A 151 28.24 1.54 0.17
C SER A 151 28.08 0.15 -0.44
N GLY A 152 28.21 0.07 -1.77
CA GLY A 152 28.24 -1.19 -2.52
C GLY A 152 26.94 -2.00 -2.35
N LEU A 153 27.07 -3.26 -1.93
CA LEU A 153 25.94 -4.18 -1.81
C LEU A 153 24.90 -3.73 -0.77
N ARG A 154 25.32 -3.11 0.34
CA ARG A 154 24.38 -2.67 1.40
C ARG A 154 23.49 -1.54 0.91
N PHE A 155 24.07 -0.57 0.20
CA PHE A 155 23.31 0.48 -0.48
C PHE A 155 22.34 -0.08 -1.51
N LEU A 156 22.82 -1.02 -2.35
CA LEU A 156 21.98 -1.66 -3.37
C LEU A 156 20.74 -2.33 -2.77
N LEU A 157 20.87 -2.98 -1.60
CA LEU A 157 19.73 -3.60 -0.91
C LEU A 157 18.70 -2.59 -0.43
N PHE A 158 19.10 -1.40 0.02
CA PHE A 158 18.16 -0.33 0.34
C PHE A 158 17.43 0.17 -0.90
N PHE A 159 18.19 0.42 -1.98
CA PHE A 159 17.64 0.92 -3.23
C PHE A 159 16.62 -0.08 -3.83
N ILE A 160 17.01 -1.34 -4.02
CA ILE A 160 16.10 -2.39 -4.53
C ILE A 160 14.92 -2.56 -3.58
N GLY A 161 15.13 -2.49 -2.27
CA GLY A 161 14.08 -2.61 -1.27
C GLY A 161 12.99 -1.53 -1.41
N GLU A 162 13.37 -0.29 -1.71
CA GLU A 162 12.44 0.81 -1.91
C GLU A 162 11.56 0.61 -3.16
N PHE A 163 12.18 0.24 -4.30
CA PHE A 163 11.43 -0.06 -5.53
C PHE A 163 10.56 -1.30 -5.39
N ALA A 164 11.07 -2.33 -4.71
CA ALA A 164 10.31 -3.54 -4.46
C ALA A 164 9.12 -3.24 -3.53
N ALA A 165 9.29 -2.39 -2.51
CA ALA A 165 8.20 -1.96 -1.64
C ALA A 165 7.12 -1.20 -2.42
N ALA A 166 7.50 -0.34 -3.37
CA ALA A 166 6.54 0.33 -4.24
C ALA A 166 5.70 -0.67 -5.05
N GLY A 167 6.35 -1.72 -5.57
CA GLY A 167 5.69 -2.85 -6.22
C GLY A 167 4.76 -3.63 -5.28
N SER A 168 5.18 -3.92 -4.05
CA SER A 168 4.38 -4.64 -3.06
C SER A 168 3.14 -3.85 -2.64
N PHE A 169 3.27 -2.56 -2.34
CA PHE A 169 2.12 -1.73 -1.99
C PHE A 169 1.18 -1.50 -3.17
N ALA A 170 1.71 -1.40 -4.40
CA ALA A 170 0.89 -1.40 -5.60
C ALA A 170 0.14 -2.73 -5.79
N ALA A 171 0.74 -3.86 -5.44
CA ALA A 171 0.08 -5.17 -5.46
C ALA A 171 -1.04 -5.27 -4.42
N ILE A 172 -0.78 -4.84 -3.18
CA ILE A 172 -1.81 -4.75 -2.14
C ILE A 172 -2.94 -3.85 -2.61
N GLY A 173 -2.64 -2.63 -3.07
CA GLY A 173 -3.62 -1.68 -3.57
C GLY A 173 -4.44 -2.22 -4.74
N ALA A 174 -3.79 -2.91 -5.68
CA ALA A 174 -4.47 -3.53 -6.82
C ALA A 174 -5.42 -4.64 -6.35
N THR A 175 -5.03 -5.40 -5.34
CA THR A 175 -5.83 -6.50 -4.77
C THR A 175 -7.04 -5.96 -4.03
N ILE A 176 -6.84 -4.98 -3.15
CA ILE A 176 -7.90 -4.51 -2.24
C ILE A 176 -8.79 -3.43 -2.83
N PHE A 177 -8.36 -2.70 -3.88
CA PHE A 177 -9.18 -1.64 -4.49
C PHE A 177 -9.59 -1.90 -5.94
N LEU A 178 -8.72 -2.54 -6.75
CA LEU A 178 -8.94 -2.72 -8.20
C LEU A 178 -9.40 -4.13 -8.59
N GLY A 179 -9.73 -5.00 -7.64
CA GLY A 179 -10.23 -6.35 -7.90
C GLY A 179 -9.14 -7.38 -8.20
N GLY A 180 -7.89 -7.14 -7.80
CA GLY A 180 -6.80 -8.11 -7.91
C GLY A 180 -6.64 -8.71 -9.31
N TRP A 181 -6.60 -10.04 -9.38
CA TRP A 181 -6.50 -10.80 -10.64
C TRP A 181 -7.83 -10.90 -11.39
N ALA A 182 -8.96 -10.62 -10.74
CA ALA A 182 -10.28 -10.79 -11.35
C ALA A 182 -10.64 -9.65 -12.30
N VAL A 183 -11.45 -10.00 -13.30
CA VAL A 183 -12.17 -9.07 -14.19
C VAL A 183 -13.66 -9.24 -13.87
N PRO A 184 -14.49 -8.19 -13.94
CA PRO A 184 -15.89 -8.33 -13.55
C PRO A 184 -16.58 -9.44 -14.33
N THR A 185 -17.34 -10.28 -13.61
CA THR A 185 -17.99 -11.50 -14.12
C THR A 185 -18.91 -11.24 -15.31
N ALA A 186 -19.45 -10.01 -15.44
CA ALA A 186 -20.25 -9.60 -16.59
C ALA A 186 -19.50 -9.51 -17.93
N TRP A 187 -18.16 -9.46 -17.94
CA TRP A 187 -17.37 -9.40 -19.18
C TRP A 187 -16.95 -10.77 -19.69
N ALA A 188 -17.02 -11.80 -18.84
CA ALA A 188 -16.33 -13.05 -19.09
C ALA A 188 -16.77 -14.18 -18.14
N ASP A 189 -17.67 -15.06 -18.61
CA ASP A 189 -17.81 -16.43 -18.10
C ASP A 189 -16.60 -17.25 -18.58
N ILE A 190 -15.41 -16.90 -18.09
CA ILE A 190 -14.15 -17.53 -18.47
C ILE A 190 -13.80 -18.58 -17.42
N ASP A 191 -13.52 -19.81 -17.87
CA ASP A 191 -13.09 -20.92 -17.01
C ASP A 191 -11.94 -20.54 -16.06
N ASP A 192 -12.00 -21.04 -14.82
CA ASP A 192 -10.98 -20.81 -13.77
C ASP A 192 -9.55 -21.12 -14.23
N ASN A 193 -9.39 -22.09 -15.14
CA ASN A 193 -8.10 -22.45 -15.73
C ASN A 193 -7.50 -21.34 -16.61
N ILE A 194 -8.33 -20.58 -17.31
CA ILE A 194 -7.87 -19.44 -18.13
C ILE A 194 -7.56 -18.25 -17.22
N PHE A 195 -8.32 -18.05 -16.14
CA PHE A 195 -8.00 -17.03 -15.14
C PHE A 195 -6.71 -17.34 -14.36
N ASN A 196 -6.34 -18.60 -14.15
CA ASN A 196 -5.03 -18.94 -13.58
C ASN A 196 -3.86 -18.51 -14.50
N LEU A 197 -4.07 -18.38 -15.81
CA LEU A 197 -3.06 -17.90 -16.77
C LEU A 197 -3.12 -16.38 -17.00
N LEU A 198 -4.33 -15.82 -17.12
CA LEU A 198 -4.55 -14.39 -17.37
C LEU A 198 -4.49 -13.55 -16.10
N GLY A 199 -4.86 -14.11 -14.95
CA GLY A 199 -4.92 -13.45 -13.65
C GLY A 199 -3.61 -12.77 -13.24
N PRO A 200 -2.44 -13.43 -13.37
CA PRO A 200 -1.16 -12.80 -13.09
C PRO A 200 -0.88 -11.59 -13.99
N ILE A 201 -1.28 -11.66 -15.27
CA ILE A 201 -1.09 -10.58 -16.23
C ILE A 201 -2.00 -9.40 -15.88
N ILE A 202 -3.25 -9.67 -15.53
CA ILE A 202 -4.23 -8.65 -15.12
C ILE A 202 -3.76 -7.94 -13.84
N LEU A 203 -3.35 -8.71 -12.84
CA LEU A 203 -2.81 -8.15 -11.60
C LEU A 203 -1.56 -7.31 -11.89
N LEU A 204 -0.65 -7.80 -12.73
CA LEU A 204 0.56 -7.06 -13.11
C LEU A 204 0.20 -5.75 -13.82
N VAL A 205 -0.77 -5.74 -14.73
CA VAL A 205 -1.23 -4.49 -15.39
C VAL A 205 -1.79 -3.52 -14.36
N LYS A 206 -2.65 -3.96 -13.44
CA LYS A 206 -3.21 -3.10 -12.37
C LYS A 206 -2.11 -2.59 -11.43
N MET A 207 -1.13 -3.44 -11.09
CA MET A 207 0.07 -3.06 -10.33
C MET A 207 0.87 -1.99 -11.07
N MET A 208 1.06 -2.12 -12.39
CA MET A 208 1.77 -1.13 -13.20
C MET A 208 1.00 0.19 -13.30
N VAL A 209 -0.33 0.16 -13.33
CA VAL A 209 -1.16 1.37 -13.28
C VAL A 209 -1.00 2.10 -11.94
N LEU A 210 -1.09 1.38 -10.81
CA LEU A 210 -0.90 1.99 -9.48
C LEU A 210 0.54 2.42 -9.23
N GLY A 211 1.52 1.61 -9.63
CA GLY A 211 2.94 1.98 -9.60
C GLY A 211 3.20 3.20 -10.46
N GLY A 212 2.63 3.24 -11.67
CA GLY A 212 2.65 4.41 -12.55
C GLY A 212 2.05 5.65 -11.89
N LEU A 213 0.96 5.51 -11.13
CA LEU A 213 0.37 6.60 -10.36
C LEU A 213 1.28 7.10 -9.24
N ILE A 214 1.94 6.20 -8.49
CA ILE A 214 2.95 6.54 -7.47
C ILE A 214 4.08 7.37 -8.11
N PHE A 215 4.64 6.91 -9.22
CA PHE A 215 5.70 7.64 -9.93
C PHE A 215 5.18 8.95 -10.57
N PHE A 216 3.95 8.97 -11.05
CA PHE A 216 3.35 10.19 -11.61
C PHE A 216 3.21 11.30 -10.55
N ILE A 217 2.76 10.95 -9.34
CA ILE A 217 2.68 11.88 -8.21
C ILE A 217 4.07 12.41 -7.85
N ARG A 218 5.08 11.54 -7.86
CA ARG A 218 6.48 11.91 -7.60
C ARG A 218 6.99 13.02 -8.53
N PHE A 219 6.63 12.99 -9.81
CA PHE A 219 7.06 14.01 -10.78
C PHE A 219 6.18 15.26 -10.78
N THR A 220 4.95 15.17 -10.27
CA THR A 220 3.96 16.25 -10.38
C THR A 220 3.99 17.21 -9.19
N PHE A 221 4.18 16.68 -7.96
CA PHE A 221 4.03 17.47 -6.75
C PHE A 221 5.36 18.01 -6.20
N PRO A 222 5.36 19.24 -5.66
CA PRO A 222 6.53 19.78 -4.97
C PRO A 222 6.74 19.07 -3.62
N ARG A 223 7.97 19.13 -3.12
CA ARG A 223 8.36 18.59 -1.81
C ARG A 223 7.59 19.24 -0.66
N PHE A 224 7.09 18.44 0.28
CA PHE A 224 6.47 18.92 1.52
C PHE A 224 7.49 19.02 2.64
N ARG A 225 7.42 20.09 3.44
CA ARG A 225 8.22 20.20 4.67
C ARG A 225 7.75 19.20 5.72
N GLU A 226 8.67 18.69 6.55
CA GLU A 226 8.40 17.75 7.65
C GLU A 226 7.21 18.17 8.53
N ASP A 227 7.16 19.43 8.96
CA ASP A 227 6.08 19.93 9.82
C ASP A 227 4.70 19.85 9.14
N GLN A 228 4.65 20.09 7.83
CA GLN A 228 3.40 20.02 7.05
C GLN A 228 2.97 18.58 6.83
N LEU A 229 3.94 17.69 6.61
CA LEU A 229 3.78 16.26 6.44
C LEU A 229 3.18 15.63 7.72
N GLN A 230 3.78 15.91 8.89
CA GLN A 230 3.24 15.44 10.16
C GLN A 230 1.84 16.01 10.43
N ARG A 231 1.62 17.30 10.15
CA ARG A 231 0.28 17.90 10.28
C ARG A 231 -0.74 17.24 9.36
N LEU A 232 -0.39 16.90 8.11
CA LEU A 232 -1.29 16.23 7.17
C LEU A 232 -1.73 14.86 7.70
N ALA A 233 -0.80 14.04 8.17
CA ALA A 233 -1.11 12.74 8.75
C ALA A 233 -2.08 12.85 9.94
N TRP A 234 -1.70 13.65 10.94
CA TRP A 234 -2.42 13.72 12.21
C TRP A 234 -3.73 14.51 12.15
N THR A 235 -3.78 15.61 11.41
CA THR A 235 -4.94 16.51 11.43
C THR A 235 -5.90 16.31 10.27
N VAL A 236 -5.46 15.65 9.18
CA VAL A 236 -6.29 15.44 7.98
C VAL A 236 -6.53 13.96 7.75
N LEU A 237 -5.49 13.16 7.52
CA LEU A 237 -5.66 11.77 7.07
C LEU A 237 -6.33 10.89 8.13
N ILE A 238 -5.91 10.97 9.39
CA ILE A 238 -6.52 10.17 10.47
C ILE A 238 -8.01 10.52 10.65
N PRO A 239 -8.42 11.78 10.87
CA PRO A 239 -9.84 12.11 11.01
C PRO A 239 -10.67 11.72 9.78
N LEU A 240 -10.12 11.93 8.57
CA LEU A 240 -10.80 11.59 7.32
C LEU A 240 -10.97 10.06 7.18
N SER A 241 -9.98 9.28 7.57
CA SER A 241 -10.05 7.81 7.54
C SER A 241 -11.07 7.26 8.53
N LEU A 242 -11.18 7.84 9.74
CA LEU A 242 -12.20 7.48 10.72
C LEU A 242 -13.60 7.84 10.23
N LEU A 243 -13.76 9.01 9.60
CA LEU A 243 -15.02 9.40 8.96
C LEU A 243 -15.39 8.40 7.86
N ASN A 244 -14.44 8.00 7.01
CA ASN A 244 -14.66 6.99 5.96
C ASN A 244 -15.18 5.67 6.54
N ILE A 245 -14.53 5.18 7.59
CA ILE A 245 -14.95 3.95 8.29
C ILE A 245 -16.37 4.12 8.82
N GLY A 246 -16.66 5.21 9.53
CA GLY A 246 -17.98 5.47 10.09
C GLY A 246 -19.09 5.50 9.04
N VAL A 247 -18.87 6.22 7.94
CA VAL A 247 -19.81 6.27 6.81
C VAL A 247 -19.99 4.88 6.18
N THR A 248 -18.90 4.15 5.95
CA THR A 248 -18.94 2.80 5.38
C THR A 248 -19.75 1.86 6.26
N THR A 249 -19.52 1.87 7.58
CA THR A 249 -20.26 1.02 8.52
C THR A 249 -21.75 1.36 8.52
N ILE A 250 -22.12 2.63 8.53
CA ILE A 250 -23.53 3.05 8.49
C ILE A 250 -24.20 2.55 7.21
N LEU A 251 -23.57 2.75 6.06
CA LEU A 251 -24.11 2.31 4.77
C LEU A 251 -24.26 0.78 4.71
N LYS A 252 -23.30 0.03 5.23
CA LYS A 252 -23.32 -1.45 5.23
C LYS A 252 -24.35 -2.06 6.18
N VAL A 253 -24.75 -1.34 7.23
CA VAL A 253 -25.78 -1.79 8.17
C VAL A 253 -27.17 -1.36 7.72
N ALA A 254 -27.28 -0.20 7.06
CA ALA A 254 -28.55 0.33 6.58
C ALA A 254 -29.07 -0.36 5.30
N PHE A 255 -28.17 -0.91 4.49
CA PHE A 255 -28.44 -1.59 3.21
C PHE A 255 -27.77 -2.97 3.19
#